data_AF-A0A838N053-F1
#
_entry.id   AF-A0A838N053-F1
#
_cell.length_a   1.000
_cell.length_b   1.000
_cell.length_c   1.000
_cell.angle_alpha   90.00
_cell.angle_beta   90.00
_cell.angle_gamma   90.00
#
_symmetry.space_group_name_H-M   'P 1'
#
loop_
_entity.id
_entity.type
_entity.pdbx_description
1 polymer ?
#
loop_
_entity_poly.entity_id
_entity_poly.type
_entity_poly.pdbx_seq_one_letter_code
_entity_poly.pdbx_strand_id
1 'polypeptide(L)' 'MKYCPQCGSSYEDTIGFCHRDGEVLEESPADMVGEVLDGQYEIEAFIARGGMGALYRARHI' A
#
# COMPACT_ATOMS: atom_id res chain seq x y z
N MET A 1 -5.34 -6.72 1.89
CA MET A 1 -5.37 -7.28 0.51
C MET A 1 -4.10 -6.86 -0.18
N LYS A 2 -3.45 -7.76 -0.91
CA LYS A 2 -2.22 -7.43 -1.63
C LYS A 2 -2.48 -7.20 -3.11
N TYR A 3 -1.59 -6.49 -3.78
CA TYR A 3 -1.68 -6.26 -5.21
C TYR A 3 -0.31 -6.36 -5.86
N CYS A 4 -0.30 -6.75 -7.14
CA CYS A 4 0.91 -6.77 -7.93
C CYS A 4 1.23 -5.36 -8.44
N PRO A 5 2.41 -4.79 -8.14
CA PRO A 5 2.78 -3.46 -8.62
C PRO A 5 3.05 -3.42 -10.13
N GLN A 6 3.29 -4.57 -10.78
CA GLN A 6 3.53 -4.65 -12.23
C GLN A 6 2.25 -4.82 -13.05
N CYS A 7 1.41 -5.80 -12.72
CA CYS A 7 0.20 -6.07 -13.50
C CYS A 7 -1.09 -5.48 -12.90
N GLY A 8 -1.06 -4.94 -11.68
CA GLY A 8 -2.21 -4.32 -11.03
C GLY A 8 -3.27 -5.31 -10.51
N SER A 9 -2.99 -6.61 -10.53
CA SER A 9 -3.93 -7.63 -10.04
C SER A 9 -3.97 -7.67 -8.51
N SER A 10 -5.15 -7.79 -7.93
CA SER A 10 -5.37 -7.92 -6.49
C SER A 10 -5.42 -9.39 -6.06
N TYR A 11 -4.89 -9.69 -4.88
CA TYR A 11 -4.78 -11.01 -4.30
C TYR A 11 -5.10 -10.99 -2.80
N GLU A 12 -5.43 -12.15 -2.25
CA GLU A 12 -5.55 -12.34 -0.81
C GLU A 12 -4.18 -12.18 -0.13
N ASP A 13 -4.18 -11.75 1.13
CA ASP A 13 -2.95 -11.46 1.90
C ASP A 13 -2.05 -12.70 2.13
N THR A 14 -2.63 -13.89 1.98
CA THR A 14 -1.95 -15.21 2.03
C THR A 14 -1.04 -15.46 0.83
N ILE A 15 -1.26 -14.74 -0.28
CA ILE A 15 -0.45 -14.87 -1.49
C ILE A 15 0.70 -13.86 -1.42
N GLY A 16 1.94 -14.34 -1.63
CA GLY A 16 3.14 -13.51 -1.58
C GLY A 16 3.63 -13.01 -2.95
N PHE A 17 3.26 -13.70 -4.03
CA PHE A 17 3.80 -13.45 -5.38
C PHE A 17 2.69 -13.44 -6.42
N CYS A 18 2.85 -12.63 -7.45
CA CYS A 18 1.94 -12.59 -8.57
C CYS A 18 2.07 -13.86 -9.42
N HIS A 19 0.94 -14.55 -9.66
CA HIS A 19 0.91 -15.73 -10.52
C HIS A 19 1.18 -15.44 -12.01
N ARG A 20 1.15 -14.16 -12.43
CA ARG A 20 1.31 -13.76 -13.83
C ARG A 20 2.74 -13.40 -14.18
N ASP A 21 3.40 -12.62 -13.34
CA ASP A 21 4.73 -12.06 -13.61
C ASP A 21 5.78 -12.45 -12.55
N GLY A 22 5.38 -13.07 -11.44
CA GLY A 22 6.28 -13.51 -10.38
C GLY A 22 6.72 -12.39 -9.43
N GLU A 23 6.23 -11.17 -9.60
CA GLU A 23 6.58 -10.03 -8.75
C GLU A 23 6.06 -10.20 -7.32
N VAL A 24 6.77 -9.65 -6.34
CA VAL A 24 6.31 -9.64 -4.94
C VAL A 24 5.05 -8.78 -4.84
N LEU A 25 4.02 -9.32 -4.19
CA LEU A 25 2.79 -8.58 -3.96
C LEU A 25 2.96 -7.64 -2.78
N GLU A 26 2.44 -6.43 -2.93
CA GLU A 26 2.51 -5.37 -1.93
C GLU A 26 1.15 -5.08 -1.33
N GLU A 27 1.10 -4.55 -0.12
CA GLU A 27 -0.15 -4.14 0.51
C GLU A 27 -0.78 -2.97 -0.24
N SER A 28 -2.11 -2.98 -0.35
CA SER A 28 -2.85 -1.88 -0.97
C SER A 28 -2.53 -0.58 -0.23
N PRO A 29 -2.13 0.51 -0.93
CA PRO A 29 -1.82 1.78 -0.27
C PRO A 29 -3.03 2.36 0.48
N ALA A 30 -4.24 2.02 0.04
CA ALA A 30 -5.46 2.46 0.72
C ALA A 30 -5.60 1.85 2.13
N ASP A 31 -4.94 0.73 2.40
CA ASP A 31 -5.03 0.01 3.67
C ASP A 31 -4.31 0.79 4.80
N MET A 32 -3.45 1.77 4.46
CA MET A 32 -2.79 2.64 5.44
C MET A 32 -3.65 3.81 5.93
N VAL A 33 -4.81 4.09 5.31
CA VAL A 33 -5.66 5.23 5.69
C VAL A 33 -6.35 4.93 7.03
N GLY A 34 -6.20 5.82 8.00
CA GLY A 34 -6.68 5.66 9.38
C GLY A 34 -5.64 5.13 10.37
N GLU A 35 -4.47 4.70 9.90
CA GLU A 35 -3.34 4.32 10.76
C GLU A 35 -2.71 5.56 11.42
N VAL A 36 -2.16 5.38 12.63
CA VAL A 36 -1.37 6.41 13.32
C VAL A 36 0.11 6.03 13.28
N LEU A 37 0.89 6.77 12.50
CA LEU A 37 2.32 6.57 12.35
C LEU A 37 3.08 7.20 13.52
N ASP A 38 3.88 6.39 14.20
CA ASP A 38 4.75 6.78 15.34
C ASP A 38 4.01 7.53 16.46
N GLY A 39 2.70 7.30 16.60
CA GLY A 39 1.86 8.00 17.57
C GLY A 39 1.69 9.50 17.33
N GLN A 40 2.13 10.02 16.17
CA GLN A 40 2.21 11.46 15.90
C GLN A 40 1.46 11.87 14.63
N TYR A 41 1.23 10.97 13.68
CA TYR A 41 0.62 11.30 12.39
C TYR A 41 -0.52 10.35 12.04
N GLU A 42 -1.74 10.86 11.98
CA GLU A 42 -2.88 10.12 11.46
C GLU A 42 -2.91 10.21 9.94
N ILE A 43 -2.88 9.07 9.25
CA ILE A 43 -2.91 9.01 7.78
C ILE A 43 -4.34 9.23 7.30
N GLU A 44 -4.58 10.32 6.57
CA GLU A 44 -5.93 10.73 6.14
C GLU A 44 -6.26 10.28 4.72
N ALA A 45 -5.27 10.20 3.82
CA ALA A 45 -5.50 9.81 2.43
C ALA A 45 -4.24 9.32 1.73
N PHE A 46 -4.40 8.36 0.81
CA PHE A 46 -3.41 8.08 -0.22
C PHE A 46 -3.43 9.17 -1.30
N ILE A 47 -2.25 9.65 -1.70
CA ILE A 47 -2.11 10.68 -2.76
C ILE A 47 -1.62 10.04 -4.06
N ALA A 48 -0.48 9.37 -4.02
CA ALA A 48 0.17 8.86 -5.23
C ALA A 48 1.18 7.77 -4.89
N ARG A 49 1.60 7.02 -5.90
CA ARG A 49 2.67 6.03 -5.80
C ARG A 49 3.65 6.21 -6.96
N GLY A 50 4.93 5.96 -6.70
CA GLY A 50 5.98 5.90 -7.70
C GLY A 50 6.95 4.74 -7.43
N GLY A 51 8.04 4.67 -8.20
CA GLY A 51 9.00 3.57 -8.10
C GLY A 51 9.76 3.48 -6.76
N MET A 52 9.70 4.51 -5.91
CA MET A 52 10.38 4.58 -4.62
C MET A 52 9.42 4.48 -3.42
N GLY A 53 8.11 4.33 -3.64
CA GLY A 53 7.14 4.20 -2.55
C GLY A 53 5.81 4.94 -2.80
N ALA A 54 5.06 5.13 -1.71
CA ALA A 54 3.75 5.76 -1.70
C ALA A 54 3.77 7.09 -0.91
N LEU A 55 2.99 8.05 -1.40
CA LEU A 55 2.77 9.37 -0.82
C LEU A 55 1.39 9.41 -0.16
N TYR A 56 1.37 9.84 1.09
CA TYR A 56 0.17 9.98 1.90
C TYR A 56 0.00 11.41 2.39
N ARG A 57 -1.26 11.83 2.55
CA ARG A 57 -1.62 12.98 3.39
C ARG A 57 -1.78 12.46 4.82
N ALA A 58 -1.12 13.13 5.75
CA ALA A 58 -1.29 12.86 7.17
C ALA A 58 -1.46 14.16 7.95
N ARG A 59 -2.15 14.07 9.09
CA ARG A 59 -2.32 15.16 10.05
C ARG A 59 -1.57 14.84 11.32
N HIS A 60 -0.81 15.82 11.82
CA HIS A 60 -0.15 15.72 13.12
C HIS A 60 -1.17 15.79 14.27
N ILE A 61 -0.96 15.00 15.32
CA ILE A 61 -1.79 14.95 16.54
C ILE A 61 -1.07 15.44 17.79
#